data_AF-H1Y1M2-F1
#
_entry.id   AF-H1Y1M2-F1
#
_cell.length_a   1.000
_cell.length_b   1.000
_cell.length_c   1.000
_cell.angle_alpha   90.00
_cell.angle_beta   90.00
_cell.angle_gamma   90.00
#
_symmetry.space_group_name_H-M   'P 1'
#
loop_
_entity.id
_entity.type
_entity.pdbx_description
1 polymer ?
#
loop_
_entity_poly.entity_id
_entity_poly.type
_entity_poly.pdbx_seq_one_letter_code
_entity_poly.pdbx_strand_id
1 'polypeptide(L)'
;MNTAYLNRVLIYLHQELPQQYREQIRLTDEKFIVTVPDTSNFQSVYELLHPTIVSCINRVRNRDMDLEFTIRSKNQERDFKILK
;
A
#
# COMPACT_ATOMS: atom_id res chain seq x y z
N MET A 1 18.25 -3.79 -5.19
CA MET A 1 16.81 -3.84 -5.47
C MET A 1 16.32 -5.29 -5.41
N ASN A 2 15.43 -5.62 -4.47
CA ASN A 2 14.86 -6.98 -4.32
C ASN A 2 13.45 -7.04 -4.94
N THR A 3 13.38 -6.93 -6.28
CA THR A 3 12.12 -6.88 -7.03
C THR A 3 11.24 -8.10 -6.79
N ALA A 4 11.84 -9.28 -6.58
CA ALA A 4 11.11 -10.50 -6.28
C ALA A 4 10.34 -10.42 -4.95
N TYR A 5 10.96 -9.85 -3.91
CA TYR A 5 10.30 -9.61 -2.63
C TYR A 5 9.16 -8.60 -2.76
N LEU A 6 9.40 -7.45 -3.40
CA LEU A 6 8.38 -6.41 -3.59
C LEU A 6 7.18 -6.92 -4.38
N ASN A 7 7.40 -7.75 -5.40
CA ASN A 7 6.31 -8.40 -6.14
C ASN A 7 5.49 -9.37 -5.27
N ARG A 8 6.14 -10.13 -4.37
CA ARG A 8 5.41 -10.99 -3.41
C ARG A 8 4.58 -10.17 -2.44
N VAL A 9 5.12 -9.06 -1.94
CA VAL A 9 4.39 -8.13 -1.09
C VAL A 9 3.19 -7.53 -1.84
N LEU A 10 3.37 -7.14 -3.11
CA LEU A 10 2.27 -6.64 -3.95
C LEU A 10 1.15 -7.67 -4.10
N ILE A 11 1.49 -8.92 -4.43
CA ILE A 11 0.52 -10.03 -4.55
C ILE A 11 -0.22 -10.24 -3.24
N TYR A 12 0.49 -10.21 -2.11
CA TYR A 12 -0.12 -10.34 -0.79
C TYR A 12 -1.09 -9.19 -0.48
N LEU A 13 -0.71 -7.95 -0.78
CA LEU A 13 -1.58 -6.78 -0.60
C LEU A 13 -2.83 -6.85 -1.49
N HIS A 14 -2.72 -7.35 -2.73
CA HIS A 14 -3.90 -7.58 -3.58
C HIS A 14 -4.91 -8.57 -2.94
N GLN A 15 -4.45 -9.53 -2.14
CA GLN A 15 -5.34 -10.50 -1.48
C GLN A 15 -6.00 -9.91 -0.23
N GLU A 16 -5.27 -9.12 0.55
CA GLU A 16 -5.71 -8.63 1.86
C GLU A 16 -6.48 -7.31 1.79
N LEU A 17 -6.20 -6.45 0.81
CA LEU A 17 -6.88 -5.16 0.71
C LEU A 17 -8.37 -5.32 0.41
N PRO A 18 -9.22 -4.34 0.84
CA PRO A 18 -10.62 -4.32 0.48
C PRO A 18 -10.80 -4.36 -1.05
N GLN A 19 -11.79 -5.10 -1.53
CA GLN A 19 -11.97 -5.42 -2.95
C GLN A 19 -11.91 -4.18 -3.87
N GLN A 20 -12.49 -3.06 -3.43
CA GLN A 20 -12.52 -1.80 -4.17
C GLN A 20 -11.16 -1.08 -4.33
N TYR A 21 -10.12 -1.53 -3.62
CA TYR A 21 -8.76 -0.97 -3.67
C TYR A 21 -7.70 -1.95 -4.19
N ARG A 22 -8.09 -3.19 -4.52
CA ARG A 22 -7.16 -4.21 -5.01
C ARG A 22 -6.54 -3.82 -6.34
N GLU A 23 -7.30 -3.29 -7.29
CA GLU A 23 -6.77 -2.90 -8.61
C GLU A 23 -6.07 -1.53 -8.60
N GLN A 24 -6.12 -0.84 -7.47
CA GLN A 24 -5.67 0.53 -7.29
C GLN A 24 -4.26 0.61 -6.72
N ILE A 25 -3.75 -0.48 -6.14
CA ILE A 25 -2.36 -0.59 -5.69
C ILE A 25 -1.45 -0.99 -6.83
N ARG A 26 -0.30 -0.31 -6.95
CA ARG A 26 0.75 -0.59 -7.92
C ARG A 26 2.12 -0.45 -7.27
N LEU A 27 3.11 -1.18 -7.78
CA LEU A 27 4.51 -0.97 -7.45
C LEU A 27 5.13 -0.06 -8.52
N THR A 28 5.77 1.03 -8.11
CA THR A 28 6.47 1.98 -8.99
C THR A 28 7.75 2.43 -8.30
N ASP A 29 8.90 2.22 -8.93
CA ASP A 29 10.22 2.61 -8.39
C ASP A 29 10.41 2.23 -6.90
N GLU A 30 10.12 0.96 -6.58
CA GLU A 30 10.18 0.39 -5.21
C GLU A 30 9.12 0.91 -4.21
N LYS A 31 8.24 1.83 -4.62
CA LYS A 31 7.16 2.39 -3.81
C LYS A 31 5.81 1.77 -4.15
N PHE A 32 5.03 1.42 -3.13
CA PHE A 32 3.65 0.95 -3.30
C PHE A 32 2.69 2.13 -3.34
N ILE A 33 2.03 2.35 -4.46
CA ILE A 33 1.13 3.49 -4.66
C ILE A 33 -0.29 2.98 -4.75
N VAL A 34 -1.15 3.42 -3.82
CA VAL A 34 -2.60 3.22 -3.89
C VAL A 34 -3.26 4.50 -4.41
N THR A 35 -3.96 4.38 -5.53
CA THR A 35 -4.69 5.50 -6.12
C THR A 35 -6.14 5.53 -5.65
N VAL A 36 -6.52 6.58 -4.95
CA VAL A 36 -7.87 6.83 -4.44
C VAL A 36 -8.71 7.50 -5.54
N PRO A 37 -9.90 6.97 -5.87
CA PRO A 37 -10.81 7.61 -6.82
C PRO A 37 -11.27 8.99 -6.32
N ASP A 38 -11.41 9.96 -7.24
CA ASP A 38 -11.83 11.33 -6.92
C ASP A 38 -13.23 11.43 -6.29
N THR A 39 -14.06 10.39 -6.45
CA THR A 39 -15.39 10.29 -5.86
C THR A 39 -15.36 9.94 -4.36
N SER A 40 -14.20 9.57 -3.82
CA SER A 40 -14.04 9.13 -2.43
C SER A 40 -13.45 10.23 -1.55
N ASN A 41 -13.85 10.28 -0.27
CA ASN A 41 -13.20 11.14 0.71
C ASN A 41 -11.79 10.61 1.03
N PHE A 42 -10.75 11.34 0.63
CA PHE A 42 -9.36 10.92 0.81
C PHE A 42 -9.01 10.60 2.27
N GLN A 43 -9.43 11.42 3.23
CA GLN A 43 -9.11 11.23 4.64
C GLN A 43 -9.72 9.93 5.17
N SER A 44 -10.99 9.66 4.86
CA SER A 44 -11.66 8.42 5.25
C SER A 44 -11.01 7.18 4.60
N VAL A 45 -10.60 7.29 3.34
CA VAL A 45 -9.90 6.21 2.65
C VAL A 45 -8.52 5.97 3.25
N TYR A 46 -7.78 7.03 3.59
CA TYR A 46 -6.49 6.94 4.26
C TYR A 46 -6.63 6.27 5.64
N GLU A 47 -7.60 6.68 6.45
CA GLU A 47 -7.89 6.11 7.77
C GLU A 47 -8.30 4.63 7.70
N LEU A 48 -8.87 4.18 6.59
CA LEU A 48 -9.16 2.75 6.34
C LEU A 48 -7.90 1.99 5.88
N LEU A 49 -7.21 2.51 4.86
CA LEU A 49 -6.13 1.80 4.18
C LEU A 49 -4.84 1.75 4.99
N HIS A 50 -4.46 2.86 5.63
CA HIS A 50 -3.22 2.94 6.40
C HIS A 50 -3.12 1.84 7.48
N PRO A 51 -4.06 1.72 8.44
CA PRO A 51 -3.99 0.67 9.45
C PRO A 51 -4.12 -0.74 8.85
N THR A 52 -4.89 -0.89 7.77
CA THR A 52 -5.03 -2.17 7.07
C THR A 52 -3.69 -2.62 6.49
N ILE A 53 -3.02 -1.76 5.71
CA ILE A 53 -1.70 -2.04 5.13
C ILE A 53 -0.68 -2.33 6.23
N VAL A 54 -0.63 -1.49 7.27
CA VAL A 54 0.29 -1.69 8.40
C VAL A 54 0.06 -3.05 9.07
N SER A 55 -1.19 -3.41 9.34
CA SER A 55 -1.55 -4.71 9.92
C SER A 55 -1.15 -5.88 9.01
N CYS A 56 -1.43 -5.80 7.70
CA CYS A 56 -1.07 -6.84 6.75
C CYS A 56 0.45 -7.03 6.69
N ILE A 57 1.20 -5.94 6.53
CA ILE A 57 2.66 -6.01 6.41
C ILE A 57 3.31 -6.51 7.71
N ASN A 58 2.80 -6.12 8.88
CA ASN A 58 3.32 -6.62 10.15
C ASN A 58 3.09 -8.13 10.37
N ARG A 59 2.17 -8.76 9.62
CA ARG A 59 1.99 -10.23 9.63
C ARG A 59 3.04 -10.96 8.78
N VAL A 60 3.74 -10.25 7.90
CA VAL A 60 4.81 -10.83 7.07
C VAL A 60 6.04 -11.07 7.96
N ARG A 61 6.26 -12.32 8.37
CA ARG A 61 7.30 -12.69 9.35
C ARG A 61 8.74 -12.45 8.89
N ASN A 62 9.01 -12.55 7.59
CA ASN A 62 10.35 -12.42 7.02
C ASN A 62 10.40 -11.19 6.11
N ARG A 63 10.44 -10.00 6.72
CA ARG A 63 10.63 -8.76 5.94
C ARG A 63 12.09 -8.62 5.54
N ASP A 64 12.34 -8.47 4.25
CA ASP A 64 13.70 -8.36 3.73
C ASP A 64 14.22 -6.93 3.81
N MET A 65 13.32 -5.96 3.71
CA MET A 65 13.62 -4.53 3.63
C MET A 65 12.47 -3.68 4.17
N ASP A 66 12.74 -2.39 4.38
CA ASP A 66 11.69 -1.42 4.64
C ASP A 66 10.78 -1.27 3.42
N LEU A 67 9.51 -0.93 3.66
CA LEU A 67 8.51 -0.81 2.62
C LEU A 67 7.94 0.60 2.61
N GLU A 68 7.97 1.23 1.43
CA GLU A 68 7.48 2.59 1.22
C GLU A 68 6.12 2.58 0.54
N PHE A 69 5.20 3.38 1.07
CA PHE A 69 3.82 3.45 0.60
C PHE A 69 3.40 4.89 0.35
N THR A 70 2.53 5.05 -0.64
CA THR A 70 1.83 6.28 -0.95
C THR A 70 0.35 5.99 -1.12
N ILE A 71 -0.50 6.75 -0.45
CA ILE A 71 -1.93 6.84 -0.75
C ILE A 71 -2.15 8.21 -1.39
N ARG A 72 -2.60 8.23 -2.65
CA ARG A 72 -2.79 9.47 -3.40
C ARG A 72 -4.14 9.56 -4.09
N SER A 73 -4.69 10.76 -4.15
CA SER A 73 -5.79 11.18 -5.03
C SER A 73 -5.26 12.24 -6.00
N LYS A 74 -6.12 12.81 -6.84
CA LYS A 74 -5.73 13.91 -7.74
C LYS A 74 -5.13 15.12 -7.02
N ASN A 75 -5.62 15.43 -5.81
CA ASN A 75 -5.31 16.68 -5.11
C ASN A 75 -4.55 16.49 -3.78
N GLN A 76 -4.43 15.25 -3.30
CA GLN A 76 -3.88 14.95 -1.99
C GLN A 76 -3.02 13.69 -2.05
N GLU A 77 -1.91 13.71 -1.33
CA GLU A 77 -0.99 12.58 -1.23
C GLU A 77 -0.51 12.44 0.21
N ARG A 78 -0.35 11.20 0.66
CA ARG A 78 0.29 10.86 1.94
C ARG A 78 1.21 9.68 1.78
N ASP A 79 2.44 9.91 2.21
CA ASP A 79 3.47 8.90 2.27
C ASP A 79 3.59 8.33 3.68
N PHE A 80 3.93 7.04 3.74
CA PHE A 80 4.31 6.40 4.99
C PHE A 80 5.27 5.24 4.72
N LYS A 81 6.03 4.88 5.75
CA LYS A 81 7.05 3.83 5.67
C LYS A 81 6.81 2.81 6.77
N ILE A 82 6.91 1.54 6.42
CA ILE A 82 6.88 0.44 7.38
C ILE A 82 8.30 -0.13 7.46
N LEU A 83 8.91 0.04 8.64
CA LEU A 83 10.26 -0.43 8.90
C LEU A 83 10.30 -1.96 9.04
N LYS A 84 11.41 -2.57 8.62
CA LYS A 84 11.65 -4.00 8.73
C LYS A 84 11.55 -4.52 10.17
#